data_AF-K2F6C0-F1
#
_entry.id   AF-K2F6C0-F1
#
_cell.length_a   1.000
_cell.length_b   1.000
_cell.length_c   1.000
_cell.angle_alpha   90.00
_cell.angle_beta   90.00
_cell.angle_gamma   90.00
#
_symmetry.space_group_name_H-M   'P 1'
#
loop_
_entity.id
_entity.type
_entity.pdbx_description
1 polymer ?
#
loop_
_entity_poly.entity_id
_entity_poly.type
_entity_poly.pdbx_seq_one_letter_code
_entity_poly.pdbx_strand_id
1 'polypeptide(L)'
;MKWLGNSYFITDTCVVKRDGIFNVVEKTYDLKDIRSVIVHQNIIGKLFHFGDIVIETSASGGYKDEIVLNGFDEPQEIEHKVRQFI
;
A
#
# COMPACT_ATOMS: atom_id res chain seq x y z
N MET A 1 -7.43 10.88 -3.03
CA MET A 1 -8.84 10.45 -3.04
C MET A 1 -9.14 9.69 -1.76
N LYS A 2 -10.24 10.02 -1.05
CA LYS A 2 -10.72 9.27 0.13
C LYS A 2 -11.69 8.21 -0.38
N TRP A 3 -11.26 6.96 -0.44
CA TRP A 3 -12.18 5.84 -0.62
C TRP A 3 -12.85 5.56 0.72
N LEU A 4 -14.18 5.47 0.73
CA LEU A 4 -15.01 5.27 1.94
C LEU A 4 -14.59 3.98 2.65
N GLY A 5 -13.96 4.11 3.83
CA GLY A 5 -13.57 2.97 4.66
C GLY A 5 -12.09 2.89 4.93
N ASN A 6 -11.29 2.83 3.86
CA ASN A 6 -9.85 2.60 3.98
C ASN A 6 -9.08 3.79 3.41
N SER A 7 -8.14 4.32 4.18
CA SER A 7 -7.28 5.42 3.76
C SER A 7 -5.83 5.06 3.97
N TYR A 8 -4.99 5.51 3.03
CA TYR A 8 -3.57 5.27 3.04
C TYR A 8 -2.85 6.60 2.95
N PHE A 9 -1.82 6.76 3.76
CA PHE A 9 -0.95 7.93 3.75
C PHE A 9 0.49 7.45 3.59
N ILE A 10 1.17 8.03 2.61
CA ILE A 10 2.60 7.82 2.41
C ILE A 10 3.27 9.12 2.80
N THR A 11 4.22 9.03 3.71
CA THR A 11 5.10 10.12 4.12
C THR A 11 6.52 9.81 3.68
N ASP A 12 7.48 10.68 3.97
CA ASP A 12 8.89 10.47 3.63
C ASP A 12 9.53 9.32 4.43
N THR A 13 8.88 8.85 5.52
CA THR A 13 9.47 7.85 6.43
C THR A 13 8.58 6.64 6.70
N CYS A 14 7.27 6.76 6.50
CA CYS A 14 6.33 5.67 6.79
C CYS A 14 5.12 5.62 5.85
N VAL A 15 4.54 4.42 5.75
CA VAL A 15 3.22 4.16 5.18
C VAL A 15 2.24 3.91 6.33
N VAL A 16 1.14 4.65 6.33
CA VAL A 16 0.04 4.47 7.29
C VAL A 16 -1.15 3.89 6.57
N LYS A 17 -1.63 2.73 7.02
CA LYS A 17 -2.89 2.11 6.60
C LYS A 17 -3.92 2.30 7.70
N ARG A 18 -5.05 2.88 7.34
CA ARG A 18 -6.20 3.02 8.22
C ARG A 18 -7.39 2.30 7.58
N ASP A 19 -7.94 1.32 8.29
CA ASP A 19 -9.12 0.56 7.86
C ASP A 19 -10.32 0.89 8.75
N GLY A 20 -11.50 1.01 8.13
CA GLY A 20 -12.79 1.17 8.79
C GLY A 20 -13.27 2.61 9.01
N ILE A 21 -14.60 2.78 9.02
CA ILE A 21 -15.28 4.07 9.31
C ILE A 21 -15.80 4.10 10.76
N PHE A 22 -16.18 2.96 11.32
CA PHE A 22 -16.78 2.84 12.66
C PHE A 22 -15.82 2.26 13.71
N ASN A 23 -15.03 1.24 13.34
CA ASN A 23 -13.91 0.73 14.13
C ASN A 23 -12.64 0.98 13.34
N VAL A 24 -11.94 2.05 13.70
CA VAL A 24 -10.73 2.49 12.99
C VAL A 24 -9.54 1.68 13.48
N VAL A 25 -8.95 0.89 12.60
CA VAL A 25 -7.66 0.21 12.85
C VAL A 25 -6.59 0.94 12.05
N GLU A 26 -5.60 1.49 12.73
CA GLU A 26 -4.46 2.16 12.09
C GLU A 26 -3.18 1.37 12.32
N LYS A 27 -2.45 1.10 11.23
CA LYS A 27 -1.14 0.48 11.25
C LYS A 27 -0.15 1.39 10.53
N THR A 28 1.00 1.61 11.15
CA THR A 28 2.11 2.37 10.58
C THR A 28 3.27 1.44 10.30
N TYR A 29 3.84 1.57 9.11
CA TYR A 29 4.96 0.77 8.62
C TYR A 29 6.10 1.71 8.24
N ASP A 30 7.26 1.53 8.85
CA ASP A 30 8.45 2.29 8.45
C ASP A 30 8.90 1.87 7.05
N LEU A 31 9.25 2.83 6.19
CA LEU A 31 9.70 2.56 4.81
C LEU A 31 10.97 1.70 4.79
N LYS A 32 11.83 1.83 5.80
CA LYS A 32 13.04 1.00 5.98
C LYS A 32 12.76 -0.51 6.11
N ASP A 33 11.54 -0.86 6.53
CA ASP A 33 11.12 -2.25 6.74
C ASP A 33 10.38 -2.80 5.51
N ILE A 34 10.08 -1.97 4.50
CA ILE A 34 9.54 -2.43 3.22
C ILE A 34 10.61 -3.24 2.49
N ARG A 35 10.23 -4.43 2.03
CA ARG A 35 11.09 -5.36 1.29
C ARG A 35 10.72 -5.46 -0.17
N SER A 36 9.43 -5.37 -0.47
CA SER A 36 8.94 -5.45 -1.83
C SER A 36 7.66 -4.64 -2.00
N VAL A 37 7.46 -4.17 -3.23
CA VAL A 37 6.22 -3.56 -3.70
C VAL A 37 5.85 -4.28 -4.98
N ILE A 38 4.67 -4.88 -5.00
CA ILE A 38 4.17 -5.72 -6.08
C ILE A 38 2.87 -5.09 -6.59
N VAL A 39 2.77 -4.88 -7.90
CA VAL A 39 1.54 -4.40 -8.54
C VAL A 39 0.83 -5.58 -9.18
N HIS A 40 -0.39 -5.85 -8.73
CA HIS A 40 -1.29 -6.83 -9.33
C HIS A 40 -2.28 -6.13 -10.25
N GLN A 41 -2.09 -6.33 -11.56
CA GLN A 41 -3.01 -5.88 -12.60
C GLN A 41 -3.32 -7.00 -13.58
N ASN A 42 -4.58 -7.38 -13.66
CA ASN A 42 -5.08 -8.27 -14.71
C ASN A 42 -5.32 -7.48 -16.00
N ILE A 43 -5.55 -8.17 -17.14
CA ILE A 43 -5.72 -7.53 -18.47
C ILE A 43 -6.80 -6.43 -18.44
N ILE A 44 -7.93 -6.70 -17.78
CA ILE A 44 -9.02 -5.72 -17.60
C ILE A 44 -8.55 -4.56 -16.72
N GLY A 45 -7.83 -4.84 -15.63
CA GLY A 45 -7.25 -3.82 -14.76
C GLY A 45 -6.29 -2.89 -15.50
N LYS A 46 -5.40 -3.44 -16.33
CA LYS A 46 -4.49 -2.65 -17.16
C LYS A 46 -5.22 -1.73 -18.15
N LEU A 47 -6.33 -2.20 -18.72
CA LEU A 47 -7.15 -1.42 -19.67
C LEU A 47 -7.91 -0.27 -18.99
N PHE A 48 -8.37 -0.49 -17.75
CA PHE A 48 -9.09 0.52 -16.96
C PHE A 48 -8.20 1.24 -15.94
N HIS A 49 -6.88 1.06 -16.03
CA HIS A 49 -5.89 1.55 -15.07
C HIS A 49 -6.25 1.29 -13.60
N PHE A 50 -6.84 0.13 -13.31
CA PHE A 50 -7.17 -0.30 -11.95
C PHE A 50 -6.34 -1.52 -11.55
N GLY A 51 -5.95 -1.61 -10.29
CA GLY A 51 -5.33 -2.80 -9.73
C GLY A 51 -5.03 -2.68 -8.24
N ASP A 52 -4.33 -3.69 -7.75
CA ASP A 52 -3.99 -3.80 -6.34
C ASP A 52 -2.47 -3.65 -6.17
N ILE A 53 -2.06 -3.10 -5.03
CA ILE A 53 -0.65 -2.97 -4.65
C ILE A 53 -0.44 -3.77 -3.37
N VAL A 54 0.53 -4.67 -3.41
CA VAL A 54 0.94 -5.47 -2.25
C VAL A 54 2.30 -4.96 -1.79
N ILE A 55 2.40 -4.58 -0.53
CA ILE A 55 3.65 -4.17 0.11
C ILE A 55 4.01 -5.22 1.14
N GLU A 56 5.15 -5.88 0.96
CA GLU A 56 5.67 -6.82 1.95
C GLU A 56 6.66 -6.10 2.86
N THR A 57 6.47 -6.25 4.17
CA THR A 57 7.34 -5.68 5.19
C THR A 57 8.04 -6.76 5.98
N SER A 58 9.27 -6.48 6.42
CA SER A 58 10.00 -7.32 7.36
C SER A 58 10.79 -6.44 8.32
N ALA A 59 10.41 -6.50 9.60
CA ALA A 59 11.07 -5.79 10.69
C ALA A 59 12.04 -6.70 11.46
N SER A 60 12.84 -6.10 12.34
CA SER A 60 13.74 -6.82 13.24
C SER A 60 12.98 -7.83 14.10
N GLY A 61 13.58 -9.02 14.31
CA GLY A 61 12.94 -10.11 15.08
C GLY A 61 12.10 -11.06 14.24
N GLY A 62 12.16 -10.96 12.89
CA GLY A 62 11.49 -11.89 11.98
C GLY A 62 10.00 -11.60 11.76
N TYR A 63 9.50 -10.48 12.27
CA TYR A 63 8.15 -10.02 12.00
C TYR A 63 7.99 -9.69 10.52
N LYS A 64 6.95 -10.24 9.90
CA LYS A 64 6.55 -9.97 8.53
C LYS A 64 5.08 -9.62 8.50
N ASP A 65 4.71 -8.63 7.70
CA ASP A 65 3.33 -8.27 7.43
C ASP A 65 3.16 -7.96 5.94
N GLU A 66 1.96 -8.21 5.43
CA GLU A 66 1.58 -7.92 4.05
C GLU A 66 0.48 -6.87 4.04
N ILE A 67 0.72 -5.78 3.31
CA ILE A 67 -0.21 -4.69 3.17
C ILE A 67 -0.84 -4.78 1.78
N VAL A 68 -2.10 -5.18 1.72
CA VAL A 68 -2.86 -5.17 0.47
C VAL A 68 -3.63 -3.87 0.35
N LEU A 69 -3.31 -3.13 -0.71
CA LEU A 69 -3.93 -1.89 -1.12
C LEU A 69 -4.79 -2.22 -2.35
N ASN A 70 -6.11 -2.35 -2.19
CA ASN A 70 -6.99 -2.75 -3.28
C ASN A 70 -7.64 -1.57 -4.02
N GLY A 71 -7.93 -1.76 -5.31
CA GLY A 71 -8.82 -0.88 -6.06
C GLY A 71 -8.26 0.51 -6.35
N PHE A 72 -6.95 0.60 -6.61
CA PHE A 72 -6.31 1.87 -6.94
C PHE A 72 -6.52 2.21 -8.41
N ASP A 73 -6.98 3.44 -8.64
CA ASP A 73 -6.80 4.11 -9.91
C ASP A 73 -5.30 4.41 -10.08
N GLU A 74 -4.74 4.04 -11.22
CA GLU A 74 -3.32 4.17 -11.58
C GLU A 74 -2.33 3.58 -10.55
N PRO A 75 -2.36 2.25 -10.29
CA PRO A 75 -1.49 1.62 -9.28
C PRO A 75 0.01 1.86 -9.51
N GLN A 76 0.41 2.10 -10.76
CA GLN A 76 1.80 2.40 -11.14
C GLN A 76 2.32 3.70 -10.53
N GLU A 77 1.50 4.73 -10.38
CA GLU A 77 1.94 5.99 -9.78
C GLU A 77 2.33 5.79 -8.32
N ILE A 78 1.55 4.98 -7.60
CA ILE A 78 1.79 4.70 -6.20
C ILE A 78 2.99 3.79 -6.04
N GLU A 79 3.12 2.76 -6.89
CA GLU A 79 4.34 1.97 -6.95
C GLU A 79 5.57 2.87 -7.15
N HIS A 80 5.53 3.79 -8.12
CA HIS A 80 6.63 4.70 -8.39
C HIS A 80 6.95 5.58 -7.17
N LYS A 81 5.94 6.14 -6.51
CA LYS A 81 6.12 6.94 -5.29
C LYS A 81 6.77 6.11 -4.19
N VAL A 82 6.27 4.91 -3.89
CA VAL A 82 6.84 4.06 -2.83
C VAL A 82 8.28 3.66 -3.19
N ARG A 83 8.55 3.35 -4.47
CA ARG A 83 9.90 3.01 -4.96
C ARG A 83 10.93 4.12 -4.82
N GLN A 84 10.52 5.38 -4.75
CA GLN A 84 11.45 6.49 -4.54
C GLN A 84 12.02 6.57 -3.11
N PHE A 85 11.38 5.88 -2.16
CA PHE A 85 11.77 5.93 -0.75
C PHE A 85 12.46 4.66 -0.23
N ILE A 86 12.61 3.63 -1.08
CA ILE A 86 13.24 2.34 -0.75
C ILE A 86 14.59 2.17 -1.44
#